data_AF-A0A1B9FRK9-F1
#
_entry.id   AF-A0A1B9FRK9-F1
#
_cell.length_a   1.000
_cell.length_b   1.000
_cell.length_c   1.000
_cell.angle_alpha   90.00
_cell.angle_beta   90.00
_cell.angle_gamma   90.00
#
_symmetry.space_group_name_H-M   'P 1'
#
loop_
_entity.id
_entity.type
_entity.pdbx_description
1 polymer ?
#
loop_
_entity_poly.entity_id
_entity_poly.type
_entity_poly.pdbx_seq_one_letter_code
_entity_poly.pdbx_strand_id
1 'polypeptide(L)'
;MSGNKNITLDDPSPLLTYVGKWDGDDHEGDPFIDRYSNSTFHASSTLGDSMKFTFKGNGIWLFGAFRSNHEYYSTSIDGSPKIYNNGNRPVDVFTQVLYSNSTLGQGRHEVVLTNERGYNGTDPGEGYGWLDLDFVIYQTSSSPEGGQTKMGDMIFTTGTPRVQLHL
;
A
#
# COMPACT_ATOMS: atom_id res chain seq x y z
N MET A 1 -15.44 -10.91 -19.58
CA MET A 1 -14.55 -9.73 -19.56
C MET A 1 -13.86 -9.71 -18.22
N SER A 2 -12.52 -9.71 -18.18
CA SER A 2 -11.78 -9.51 -16.93
C SER A 2 -11.95 -8.05 -16.51
N GLY A 3 -12.54 -7.81 -15.33
CA GLY A 3 -12.64 -6.48 -14.75
C GLY A 3 -11.40 -6.14 -13.94
N ASN A 4 -11.08 -4.85 -13.84
CA ASN A 4 -10.16 -4.37 -12.82
C ASN A 4 -10.85 -4.44 -11.46
N LYS A 5 -10.15 -4.92 -10.43
CA LYS A 5 -10.61 -5.01 -9.05
C LYS A 5 -9.64 -4.24 -8.16
N ASN A 6 -10.19 -3.39 -7.31
CA ASN A 6 -9.43 -2.74 -6.24
C ASN A 6 -9.36 -3.65 -5.02
N ILE A 7 -8.17 -3.72 -4.43
CA ILE A 7 -7.89 -4.41 -3.18
C ILE A 7 -7.33 -3.38 -2.22
N THR A 8 -7.93 -3.29 -1.04
CA THR A 8 -7.45 -2.44 0.06
C THR A 8 -6.62 -3.29 1.02
N LEU A 9 -5.43 -2.79 1.37
CA LEU A 9 -4.56 -3.34 2.39
C LEU A 9 -4.45 -2.29 3.51
N ASP A 10 -4.82 -2.69 4.71
CA ASP A 10 -4.60 -1.89 5.91
C ASP A 10 -3.11 -1.80 6.24
N ASP A 11 -2.67 -0.77 6.96
CA ASP A 11 -1.27 -0.60 7.35
C ASP A 11 -0.63 -1.81 8.07
N PRO A 12 -1.33 -2.62 8.88
CA PRO A 12 -0.72 -3.78 9.54
C PRO A 12 -0.59 -4.98 8.60
N SER A 13 -1.00 -4.84 7.33
CA SER A 13 -0.99 -5.94 6.38
C SER A 13 0.41 -6.52 6.23
N PRO A 14 0.59 -7.86 6.34
CA PRO A 14 1.90 -8.50 6.21
C PRO A 14 2.47 -8.44 4.79
N LEU A 15 1.71 -7.90 3.82
CA LEU A 15 2.18 -7.63 2.47
C LEU A 15 2.96 -6.31 2.37
N LEU A 16 2.82 -5.41 3.35
CA LEU A 16 3.57 -4.17 3.45
C LEU A 16 4.85 -4.45 4.24
N THR A 17 5.99 -4.00 3.70
CA THR A 17 7.30 -4.17 4.35
C THR A 17 7.81 -2.84 4.85
N TYR A 18 7.87 -2.69 6.17
CA TYR A 18 8.45 -1.52 6.82
C TYR A 18 9.93 -1.75 7.12
N VAL A 19 10.76 -0.77 6.78
CA VAL A 19 12.20 -0.77 6.98
C VAL A 19 12.54 0.43 7.85
N GLY A 20 13.19 0.17 8.98
CA GLY A 20 13.55 1.20 9.96
C GLY A 20 12.71 1.12 11.23
N LYS A 21 12.52 2.27 11.87
CA LYS A 21 11.76 2.43 13.13
C LYS A 21 10.38 2.99 12.82
N TRP A 22 9.48 2.10 12.43
CA TRP A 22 8.06 2.44 12.36
C TRP A 22 7.37 2.08 13.68
N ASP A 23 6.62 3.02 14.25
CA ASP A 23 5.67 2.71 15.32
C ASP A 23 4.46 2.03 14.65
N GLY A 24 4.29 0.73 14.94
CA GLY A 24 3.17 -0.04 14.41
C GLY A 24 1.85 0.27 15.11
N ASP A 25 0.91 -0.67 15.07
CA ASP A 25 -0.51 -0.55 15.48
C ASP A 25 -0.81 -0.05 16.91
N ASP A 26 0.21 0.16 17.75
CA ASP A 26 0.06 0.60 19.13
C ASP A 26 0.33 2.11 19.25
N HIS A 27 -0.70 2.90 18.90
CA HIS A 27 -0.72 4.36 19.06
C HIS A 27 -1.43 4.79 20.33
N GLU A 28 -1.20 4.07 21.44
CA GLU A 28 -1.70 4.45 22.76
C GLU A 28 -1.31 5.91 23.08
N GLY A 29 -2.31 6.80 23.04
CA GLY A 29 -2.15 8.22 23.36
C GLY A 29 -2.29 9.20 22.19
N ASP A 30 -2.41 8.74 20.93
CA ASP A 30 -2.82 9.64 19.84
C ASP A 30 -4.33 9.93 19.93
N PRO A 31 -4.75 11.19 20.15
CA PRO A 31 -6.17 11.54 20.30
C PRO A 31 -6.97 11.48 19.00
N PHE A 32 -6.32 11.22 17.86
CA PHE A 32 -6.93 11.17 16.53
C PHE A 32 -6.88 9.79 15.88
N ILE A 33 -6.54 8.75 16.64
CA ILE A 33 -6.50 7.37 16.14
C ILE A 33 -7.83 6.94 15.49
N ASP A 34 -8.96 7.45 15.98
CA ASP A 34 -10.30 7.19 15.44
C ASP A 34 -10.55 7.80 14.05
N ARG A 35 -9.64 8.64 13.56
CA ARG A 35 -9.68 9.27 12.24
C ARG A 35 -8.95 8.48 11.16
N TYR A 36 -8.20 7.45 11.56
CA TYR A 36 -7.54 6.51 10.65
C TYR A 36 -8.44 5.30 10.35
N SER A 37 -8.20 4.65 9.21
CA SER A 37 -8.87 3.41 8.84
C SER A 37 -8.62 2.36 9.93
N ASN A 38 -9.68 1.65 10.34
CA ASN A 38 -9.63 0.63 11.39
C ASN A 38 -9.00 1.07 12.73
N SER A 39 -8.82 2.38 12.93
CA SER A 39 -8.10 2.94 14.07
C SER A 39 -6.67 2.42 14.21
N THR A 40 -5.99 2.23 13.07
CA THR A 40 -4.57 1.86 12.99
C THR A 40 -3.84 2.76 12.01
N PHE A 41 -2.52 2.90 12.18
CA PHE A 41 -1.61 3.44 11.19
C PHE A 41 -0.20 2.91 11.50
N HIS A 42 0.74 3.11 10.59
CA HIS A 42 2.16 2.97 10.90
C HIS A 42 2.83 4.31 10.63
N ALA A 43 3.59 4.85 11.58
CA ALA A 43 4.33 6.09 11.36
C ALA A 43 5.83 5.93 11.65
N SER A 44 6.61 6.89 11.17
CA SER A 44 8.01 7.04 11.54
C SER A 44 8.36 8.50 11.51
N SER A 45 9.28 8.91 12.40
CA SER A 45 9.93 10.22 12.38
C SER A 45 11.44 10.13 12.14
N THR A 46 11.93 9.01 11.61
CA THR A 46 13.35 8.80 11.33
C THR A 46 13.65 8.98 9.84
N LEU A 47 14.64 9.83 9.53
CA LEU A 47 15.09 10.03 8.15
C LEU A 47 15.51 8.71 7.51
N GLY A 48 14.96 8.42 6.33
CA GLY A 48 15.31 7.27 5.51
C GLY A 48 14.50 6.00 5.81
N ASP A 49 13.69 6.00 6.86
CA ASP A 49 12.74 4.93 7.10
C ASP A 49 11.75 4.84 5.94
N SER A 50 11.40 3.62 5.54
CA SER A 50 10.58 3.40 4.35
C SER A 50 9.58 2.27 4.49
N MET A 51 8.46 2.39 3.78
CA MET A 51 7.53 1.30 3.50
C MET A 51 7.71 0.88 2.04
N LYS A 52 7.71 -0.43 1.79
CA LYS A 52 7.77 -1.03 0.46
C LYS A 52 6.59 -1.95 0.25
N PHE A 53 6.04 -1.91 -0.96
CA PHE A 53 4.98 -2.82 -1.38
C PHE A 53 5.18 -3.26 -2.83
N THR A 54 5.26 -4.57 -3.03
CA THR A 54 5.23 -5.17 -4.36
C THR A 54 3.85 -5.74 -4.66
N PHE A 55 3.26 -5.36 -5.78
CA PHE A 55 1.98 -5.88 -6.25
C PHE A 55 2.03 -6.32 -7.70
N LYS A 56 1.01 -7.07 -8.12
CA LYS A 56 0.70 -7.32 -9.52
C LYS A 56 -0.58 -6.59 -9.88
N GLY A 57 -0.51 -5.68 -10.84
CA GLY A 57 -1.63 -4.79 -11.11
C GLY A 57 -1.29 -3.72 -12.13
N ASN A 58 -2.17 -2.74 -12.22
CA ASN A 58 -2.08 -1.59 -13.12
C ASN A 58 -2.42 -0.26 -12.43
N GLY A 59 -2.62 -0.26 -11.11
CA GLY A 59 -2.86 0.95 -10.35
C GLY A 59 -2.53 0.82 -8.87
N ILE A 60 -2.15 1.92 -8.24
CA ILE A 60 -1.79 2.01 -6.83
C ILE A 60 -2.13 3.39 -6.26
N TRP A 61 -2.57 3.42 -5.01
CA TRP A 61 -2.79 4.61 -4.19
C TRP A 61 -2.33 4.33 -2.76
N LEU A 62 -1.53 5.23 -2.20
CA LEU A 62 -1.12 5.21 -0.80
C LEU A 62 -1.86 6.31 -0.06
N PHE A 63 -2.38 6.00 1.12
CA PHE A 63 -3.13 6.93 1.96
C PHE A 63 -2.48 7.08 3.33
N GLY A 64 -2.55 8.28 3.88
CA GLY A 64 -2.09 8.63 5.22
C GLY A 64 -2.76 9.92 5.68
N ALA A 65 -2.18 10.57 6.69
CA ALA A 65 -2.61 11.88 7.14
C ALA A 65 -1.61 12.96 6.72
N PHE A 66 -2.11 14.20 6.65
CA PHE A 66 -1.28 15.39 6.67
C PHE A 66 -1.58 16.14 7.96
N ARG A 67 -0.57 16.25 8.83
CA ARG A 67 -0.72 16.78 10.19
C ARG A 67 0.35 17.81 10.51
N SER A 68 0.13 18.61 11.54
CA SER A 68 1.06 19.68 11.93
C SER A 68 2.43 19.17 12.39
N ASN A 69 2.51 17.90 12.81
CA ASN A 69 3.73 17.21 13.20
C ASN A 69 4.42 16.44 12.05
N HIS A 70 3.82 16.41 10.85
CA HIS A 70 4.38 15.73 9.68
C HIS A 70 5.40 16.59 8.95
N GLU A 71 6.17 15.97 8.06
CA GLU A 71 7.17 16.67 7.25
C GLU A 71 7.30 16.10 5.83
N TYR A 72 8.48 16.28 5.21
CA TYR A 72 8.74 15.79 3.87
C TYR A 72 8.79 14.27 3.82
N TYR A 73 8.26 13.74 2.74
CA TYR A 73 8.38 12.34 2.35
C TYR A 73 8.66 12.26 0.85
N SER A 74 9.13 11.11 0.41
CA SER A 74 9.25 10.82 -1.01
C SER A 74 8.58 9.51 -1.40
N THR A 75 8.21 9.42 -2.67
CA THR A 75 7.69 8.19 -3.27
C THR A 75 8.40 7.89 -4.58
N SER A 76 8.55 6.60 -4.88
CA SER A 76 9.07 6.11 -6.16
C SER A 76 8.37 4.81 -6.54
N ILE A 77 8.18 4.59 -7.85
CA ILE A 77 7.65 3.35 -8.41
C ILE A 77 8.71 2.73 -9.33
N ASP A 78 8.96 1.43 -9.23
CA ASP A 78 9.85 0.66 -10.12
C ASP A 78 11.27 1.27 -10.29
N GLY A 79 11.83 1.84 -9.21
CA GLY A 79 13.15 2.45 -9.22
C GLY A 79 13.25 3.79 -9.97
N SER A 80 12.12 4.39 -10.35
CA SER A 80 12.07 5.74 -10.89
C SER A 80 12.57 6.79 -9.88
N PRO A 81 12.96 7.99 -10.33
CA PRO A 81 13.38 9.06 -9.43
C PRO A 81 12.33 9.38 -8.36
N LYS A 82 12.80 9.70 -7.16
CA LYS A 82 11.95 10.11 -6.03
C LYS A 82 11.14 11.36 -6.36
N ILE A 83 9.86 11.32 -6.02
CA ILE A 83 8.96 12.48 -5.99
C ILE A 83 8.80 12.91 -4.54
N TYR A 84 9.23 14.13 -4.23
CA TYR A 84 9.18 14.69 -2.89
C TYR A 84 7.89 15.47 -2.67
N ASN A 85 7.25 15.26 -1.52
CA ASN A 85 6.05 15.97 -1.08
C ASN A 85 6.18 16.32 0.40
N ASN A 86 5.33 17.23 0.88
CA ASN A 86 5.32 17.66 2.28
C ASN A 86 3.94 17.39 2.91
N GLY A 87 3.92 16.54 3.93
CA GLY A 87 2.74 16.18 4.70
C GLY A 87 2.38 17.15 5.83
N ASN A 88 3.17 18.20 6.06
CA ASN A 88 2.89 19.19 7.11
C ASN A 88 1.65 20.03 6.76
N ARG A 89 0.64 20.06 7.64
CA ARG A 89 -0.52 20.96 7.51
C ARG A 89 -0.89 21.55 8.87
N PRO A 90 -1.29 22.84 8.94
CA PRO A 90 -1.71 23.47 10.19
C PRO A 90 -3.04 22.93 10.72
N VAL A 91 -3.85 22.35 9.85
CA VAL A 91 -5.09 21.65 10.20
C VAL A 91 -4.93 20.21 9.74
N ASP A 92 -5.07 19.30 10.70
CA ASP A 92 -4.91 17.86 10.47
C ASP A 92 -6.02 17.35 9.54
N VAL A 93 -5.61 16.64 8.50
CA VAL A 93 -6.50 16.00 7.52
C VAL A 93 -6.05 14.56 7.29
N PHE A 94 -7.02 13.65 7.20
CA PHE A 94 -6.79 12.20 7.16
C PHE A 94 -7.28 11.64 5.84
N THR A 95 -6.90 10.39 5.51
CA THR A 95 -7.25 9.75 4.24
C THR A 95 -6.75 10.54 3.02
N GLN A 96 -5.57 11.14 3.14
CA GLN A 96 -4.94 11.93 2.08
C GLN A 96 -4.09 11.04 1.19
N VAL A 97 -4.17 11.27 -0.12
CA VAL A 97 -3.34 10.56 -1.10
C VAL A 97 -1.89 11.02 -0.97
N LEU A 98 -1.02 10.11 -0.53
CA LEU A 98 0.44 10.30 -0.47
C LEU A 98 1.06 10.08 -1.86
N TYR A 99 0.55 9.10 -2.59
CA TYR A 99 0.97 8.78 -3.95
C TYR A 99 -0.18 8.10 -4.71
N SER A 100 -0.24 8.33 -6.01
CA SER A 100 -1.13 7.57 -6.89
C SER A 100 -0.56 7.41 -8.28
N ASN A 101 -0.85 6.26 -8.88
CA ASN A 101 -0.63 6.02 -10.30
C ASN A 101 -1.66 5.00 -10.79
N SER A 102 -2.54 5.40 -11.71
CA SER A 102 -3.62 4.58 -12.26
C SER A 102 -3.39 4.15 -13.71
N THR A 103 -2.22 4.48 -14.26
CA THR A 103 -1.86 4.26 -15.66
C THR A 103 -0.66 3.33 -15.81
N LEU A 104 -0.38 2.51 -14.79
CA LEU A 104 0.68 1.51 -14.87
C LEU A 104 0.30 0.46 -15.91
N GLY A 105 1.28 -0.08 -16.62
CA GLY A 105 1.06 -1.27 -17.43
C GLY A 105 0.64 -2.43 -16.53
N GLN A 106 -0.14 -3.41 -17.04
CA GLN A 106 -0.41 -4.60 -16.26
C GLN A 106 0.90 -5.35 -16.00
N GLY A 107 1.31 -5.50 -14.75
CA GLY A 107 2.60 -6.11 -14.43
C GLY A 107 2.88 -6.22 -12.95
N ARG A 108 4.11 -6.64 -12.62
CA ARG A 108 4.65 -6.55 -11.27
C ARG A 108 5.25 -5.16 -11.07
N HIS A 109 4.88 -4.50 -9.99
CA HIS A 109 5.38 -3.17 -9.63
C HIS A 109 5.84 -3.15 -8.18
N GLU A 110 6.78 -2.25 -7.86
CA GLU A 110 7.19 -1.96 -6.50
C GLU A 110 7.07 -0.46 -6.21
N VAL A 111 6.29 -0.11 -5.20
CA VAL A 111 6.22 1.25 -4.67
C VAL A 111 7.05 1.34 -3.39
N VAL A 112 7.76 2.46 -3.23
CA VAL A 112 8.52 2.79 -2.02
C VAL A 112 8.07 4.16 -1.53
N LEU A 113 7.69 4.24 -0.27
CA LEU A 113 7.38 5.47 0.48
C LEU A 113 8.52 5.68 1.50
N THR A 114 9.13 6.86 1.54
CA THR A 114 10.29 7.14 2.42
C THR A 114 10.05 8.41 3.23
N ASN A 115 10.37 8.38 4.53
CA ASN A 115 10.44 9.57 5.37
C ASN A 115 11.70 10.37 5.00
N GLU A 116 11.52 11.63 4.60
CA GLU A 116 12.57 12.54 4.16
C GLU A 116 12.77 13.66 5.19
N ARG A 117 12.73 13.31 6.48
CA ARG A 117 12.93 14.25 7.59
C ARG A 117 14.16 15.13 7.39
N GLY A 118 13.97 16.45 7.49
CA GLY A 118 15.04 17.43 7.31
C GLY A 118 15.32 17.80 5.83
N TYR A 119 14.52 17.29 4.89
CA TYR A 119 14.69 17.61 3.47
C TYR A 119 14.50 19.09 3.19
N ASN A 120 15.29 19.63 2.26
CA ASN A 120 15.31 21.06 1.93
C ASN A 120 15.69 21.98 3.11
N GLY A 121 16.47 21.46 4.06
CA GLY A 121 17.01 22.25 5.18
C GLY A 121 15.99 22.58 6.26
N THR A 122 14.88 21.83 6.32
CA THR A 122 13.93 21.89 7.43
C THR A 122 14.59 21.39 8.71
N ASP A 123 14.25 22.03 9.82
CA ASP A 123 14.49 21.50 11.17
C ASP A 123 13.12 21.33 11.82
N PRO A 124 12.55 20.12 11.81
CA PRO A 124 11.24 19.91 12.40
C PRO A 124 11.26 20.08 13.93
N GLY A 125 12.43 20.00 14.57
CA GLY A 125 12.54 19.94 16.03
C GLY A 125 12.15 18.59 16.62
N GLU A 126 12.23 18.47 17.95
CA GLU A 126 11.88 17.26 18.67
C GLU A 126 10.36 17.03 18.66
N GLY A 127 9.93 15.77 18.43
CA GLY A 127 8.51 15.40 18.38
C GLY A 127 7.81 15.65 17.02
N TYR A 128 8.54 16.18 16.04
CA TYR A 128 8.07 16.42 14.67
C TYR A 128 8.87 15.58 13.67
N GLY A 129 8.58 15.72 12.37
CA GLY A 129 9.28 14.99 11.30
C GLY A 129 8.56 13.72 10.88
N TRP A 130 7.27 13.60 11.21
CA TRP A 130 6.51 12.36 11.02
C TRP A 130 6.08 12.15 9.57
N LEU A 131 5.96 10.89 9.22
CA LEU A 131 5.27 10.36 8.05
C LEU A 131 4.49 9.14 8.52
N ASP A 132 3.23 9.03 8.14
CA ASP A 132 2.42 7.85 8.38
C ASP A 132 1.94 7.19 7.08
N LEU A 133 1.50 5.94 7.22
CA LEU A 133 0.70 5.21 6.26
C LEU A 133 -0.53 4.65 7.01
N ASP A 134 -1.71 4.90 6.45
CA ASP A 134 -3.01 4.44 6.95
C ASP A 134 -3.44 3.18 6.18
N PHE A 135 -3.49 3.26 4.85
CA PHE A 135 -3.78 2.09 4.02
C PHE A 135 -3.30 2.26 2.58
N VAL A 136 -3.35 1.16 1.84
CA VAL A 136 -3.00 1.07 0.42
C VAL A 136 -4.18 0.53 -0.36
N ILE A 137 -4.45 1.11 -1.53
CA ILE A 137 -5.33 0.51 -2.54
C ILE A 137 -4.49 0.17 -3.75
N TYR A 138 -4.57 -1.08 -4.23
CA TYR A 138 -4.00 -1.45 -5.52
C TYR A 138 -5.05 -2.09 -6.43
N GLN A 139 -4.90 -1.86 -7.73
CA GLN A 139 -5.80 -2.37 -8.74
C GLN A 139 -5.14 -3.56 -9.45
N THR A 140 -5.81 -4.70 -9.44
CA THR A 140 -5.41 -5.91 -10.16
C THR A 140 -6.44 -6.25 -11.23
N SER A 141 -6.03 -6.85 -12.34
CA SER A 141 -6.97 -7.45 -13.29
C SER A 141 -7.33 -8.87 -12.83
N SER A 142 -8.62 -9.22 -12.89
CA SER A 142 -9.06 -10.59 -12.73
C SER A 142 -9.02 -11.30 -14.09
N SER A 143 -7.85 -11.60 -14.63
CA SER A 143 -7.81 -12.63 -15.67
C SER A 143 -8.42 -13.90 -15.06
N PRO A 144 -9.44 -14.55 -15.67
CA PRO A 144 -9.64 -15.95 -15.32
C PRO A 144 -8.28 -16.61 -15.52
N GLU A 145 -7.87 -17.41 -14.55
CA GLU A 145 -6.64 -18.19 -14.60
C GLU A 145 -6.77 -19.20 -15.75
N GLY A 146 -6.65 -18.70 -16.98
CA GLY A 146 -6.60 -19.45 -18.22
C GLY A 146 -5.18 -19.93 -18.42
N GLY A 147 -4.66 -20.65 -17.42
CA GLY A 147 -3.52 -21.53 -17.60
C GLY A 147 -3.99 -22.72 -18.43
N GLN A 148 -4.21 -22.53 -19.74
CA GLN A 148 -4.03 -23.64 -20.66
C GLN A 148 -2.53 -23.89 -20.77
N THR A 149 -1.97 -24.54 -19.74
CA THR A 149 -0.78 -25.34 -19.95
C THR A 149 -1.24 -26.47 -20.86
N LYS A 150 -0.91 -26.39 -22.15
CA LYS A 150 -0.85 -27.60 -22.99
C LYS A 150 0.26 -28.48 -22.42
N MET A 151 -0.03 -29.21 -21.35
CA MET A 151 0.62 -30.49 -21.10
C MET A 151 -0.16 -31.52 -21.90
N GLY A 152 0.55 -32.24 -22.76
CA GLY A 152 -0.02 -33.29 -23.59
C GLY A 152 -0.87 -34.27 -22.76
N ASP A 153 -1.99 -34.66 -23.34
CA ASP A 153 -2.74 -35.89 -23.06
C ASP A 153 -3.14 -36.18 -21.61
N MET A 154 -3.86 -35.26 -20.95
CA MET A 154 -4.77 -35.65 -19.87
C MET A 154 -6.11 -34.92 -19.93
N ILE A 155 -7.15 -35.67 -20.30
CA ILE A 155 -8.55 -35.24 -20.22
C ILE A 155 -9.01 -35.40 -18.76
N PHE A 156 -9.14 -34.31 -18.02
CA PHE A 156 -9.87 -34.31 -16.76
C PHE A 156 -11.33 -33.96 -17.02
N THR A 157 -12.20 -34.97 -16.99
CA THR A 157 -13.65 -34.75 -16.96
C THR A 157 -14.06 -34.34 -15.55
N THR A 158 -14.41 -33.07 -15.35
CA THR A 158 -15.07 -32.63 -14.11
C THR A 158 -16.57 -32.84 -14.27
N GLY A 159 -17.01 -34.08 -14.07
CA GLY A 159 -18.42 -34.43 -13.95
C GLY A 159 -18.60 -35.29 -12.70
N THR A 160 -19.41 -34.80 -11.75
CA THR A 160 -19.81 -35.55 -10.57
C THR A 160 -20.33 -36.94 -10.97
N PRO A 161 -19.79 -38.07 -10.44
CA PRO A 161 -20.30 -39.37 -10.80
C PRO A 161 -21.70 -39.55 -10.18
N ARG A 162 -22.74 -39.61 -11.02
CA ARG A 162 -24.02 -40.21 -10.62
C ARG A 162 -23.91 -41.71 -10.84
N VAL A 163 -24.00 -42.47 -9.76
CA VAL A 163 -24.15 -43.94 -9.78
C VAL A 163 -25.47 -44.26 -10.47
N GLN A 164 -25.41 -44.97 -11.59
CA GLN A 164 -26.58 -45.59 -12.21
C GLN A 164 -26.77 -46.96 -11.56
N LEU A 165 -27.78 -47.08 -10.68
CA LEU A 165 -28.25 -48.36 -10.18
C LEU A 165 -28.92 -49.08 -11.37
N HIS A 166 -28.39 -50.23 -11.76
CA HIS A 166 -29.10 -51.15 -12.65
C HIS A 166 -30.07 -51.98 -11.82
N LEU A 167 -31.35 -51.96 -12.19
CA LEU A 167 -32.30 -53.05 -11.99
C LEU A 167 -32.77 -53.51 -13.37
#